data_AF-A0A7L3W3H1-F1
#
_entry.id   AF-A0A7L3W3H1-F1
#
_cell.length_a   1.000
_cell.length_b   1.000
_cell.length_c   1.000
_cell.angle_alpha   90.00
_cell.angle_beta   90.00
_cell.angle_gamma   90.00
#
_symmetry.space_group_name_H-M   'P 1'
#
loop_
_entity.id
_entity.type
_entity.pdbx_description
1 polymer ?
#
loop_
_entity_poly.entity_id
_entity_poly.type
_entity_poly.pdbx_seq_one_letter_code
_entity_poly.pdbx_strand_id
1 'polypeptide(L)'
;GFPYTRRCRLTNSSPVPLTFQLRVSDDGTQPAVDSVDQIRRDTDPAWREGIHFYVEPREFTMNPSQGTILPQGHQDIEVTLCSNTVMEFYRRMLVDLEGIGRGVATLIITARCLVPELQVSSPVLLYDECHLKVPYERKIIIRNPSHLPGCYGLIPQKRKEDSAVLYSSPKPCGIVQPQSTAEIPVVVEVQALGTHRTNVV
;
A
#
# COMPACT_ATOMS: atom_id res chain seq x y z
N GLY A 1 2.48 -1.51 -0.34
CA GLY A 1 1.23 -1.89 -1.03
C GLY A 1 0.42 -2.84 -0.18
N PHE A 2 -0.41 -3.67 -0.80
CA PHE A 2 -1.20 -4.68 -0.07
C PHE A 2 -0.38 -5.97 0.06
N PRO A 3 -0.06 -6.43 1.29
CA PRO A 3 0.72 -7.65 1.48
C PRO A 3 0.01 -8.88 0.91
N TYR A 4 0.75 -9.72 0.19
CA TYR A 4 0.27 -10.97 -0.37
C TYR A 4 1.23 -12.12 -0.05
N THR A 5 0.69 -13.19 0.55
CA THR A 5 1.48 -14.32 1.05
C THR A 5 1.24 -15.58 0.24
N ARG A 6 2.33 -16.27 -0.13
CA ARG A 6 2.29 -17.65 -0.64
C ARG A 6 3.16 -18.56 0.20
N ARG A 7 2.82 -19.83 0.26
CA ARG A 7 3.57 -20.86 0.98
C ARG A 7 4.42 -21.67 0.02
N CYS A 8 5.66 -21.94 0.40
CA CYS A 8 6.51 -22.95 -0.22
C CYS A 8 7.06 -23.90 0.86
N ARG A 9 7.71 -24.98 0.45
CA ARG A 9 8.22 -26.02 1.35
C ARG A 9 9.70 -26.26 1.10
N LEU A 10 10.47 -26.28 2.18
CA LEU A 10 11.84 -26.79 2.19
C LEU A 10 11.82 -28.22 2.76
N THR A 11 12.52 -29.13 2.09
CA THR A 11 12.62 -30.53 2.52
C THR A 11 14.07 -30.90 2.74
N ASN A 12 14.39 -31.42 3.92
CA ASN A 12 15.69 -31.97 4.22
C ASN A 12 15.68 -33.47 3.90
N SER A 13 16.24 -33.85 2.75
CA SER A 13 16.40 -35.27 2.36
C SER A 13 17.68 -35.91 2.89
N SER A 14 18.50 -35.19 3.67
CA SER A 14 19.77 -35.68 4.20
C SER A 14 19.57 -36.49 5.51
N PRO A 15 20.56 -37.31 5.92
CA PRO A 15 20.51 -38.04 7.18
C PRO A 15 20.91 -37.18 8.40
N VAL A 16 21.25 -35.90 8.20
CA VAL A 16 21.68 -34.98 9.26
C VAL A 16 20.76 -33.74 9.34
N PRO A 17 20.65 -33.07 10.49
CA PRO A 17 19.92 -31.81 10.57
C PRO A 17 20.57 -30.73 9.70
N LEU A 18 19.75 -29.87 9.08
CA LEU A 18 20.21 -28.75 8.27
C LEU A 18 19.67 -27.44 8.83
N THR A 19 20.57 -26.52 9.22
CA THR A 19 20.20 -25.15 9.59
C THR A 19 20.24 -24.26 8.37
N PHE A 20 19.10 -23.62 8.07
CA PHE A 20 18.93 -22.77 6.90
C PHE A 20 18.75 -21.31 7.28
N GLN A 21 19.12 -20.44 6.35
CA GLN A 21 18.77 -19.02 6.35
C GLN A 21 18.33 -18.60 4.94
N LEU A 22 17.27 -17.81 4.85
CA LEU A 22 16.68 -17.39 3.59
C LEU A 22 16.99 -15.93 3.30
N ARG A 23 17.28 -15.64 2.02
CA ARG A 23 17.50 -14.29 1.51
C ARG A 23 16.87 -14.15 0.13
N VAL A 24 16.44 -12.95 -0.22
CA VAL A 24 15.97 -12.64 -1.58
C VAL A 24 17.06 -11.83 -2.29
N SER A 25 17.38 -12.19 -3.54
CA SER A 25 18.31 -11.42 -4.37
C SER A 25 17.70 -10.09 -4.79
N ASP A 26 18.47 -9.00 -4.76
CA ASP A 26 18.01 -7.69 -5.27
C ASP A 26 16.70 -7.23 -4.61
N ASP A 27 16.55 -7.55 -3.33
CA ASP A 27 15.48 -7.10 -2.45
C ASP A 27 16.10 -6.04 -1.54
N GLY A 28 15.57 -4.82 -1.60
CA GLY A 28 16.20 -3.64 -1.03
C GLY A 28 16.37 -3.68 0.49
N THR A 29 16.67 -2.55 1.09
CA THR A 29 17.03 -2.48 2.53
C THR A 29 16.06 -1.65 3.35
N GLN A 30 15.43 -0.65 2.75
CA GLN A 30 14.45 0.18 3.44
C GLN A 30 13.17 -0.62 3.69
N PRO A 31 12.49 -0.53 4.84
CA PRO A 31 11.23 -1.25 5.04
C PRO A 31 10.19 -0.90 3.97
N ALA A 32 9.53 -1.92 3.41
CA ALA A 32 8.33 -1.73 2.61
C ALA A 32 7.24 -1.01 3.42
N VAL A 33 6.43 -0.20 2.74
CA VAL A 33 5.29 0.52 3.34
C VAL A 33 4.02 -0.21 2.95
N ASP A 34 3.31 -0.79 3.91
CA ASP A 34 2.02 -1.42 3.63
C ASP A 34 0.87 -0.40 3.54
N SER A 35 -0.25 -0.85 2.98
CA SER A 35 -1.45 -0.03 2.78
C SER A 35 -2.04 0.50 4.08
N VAL A 36 -1.92 -0.25 5.19
CA VAL A 36 -2.45 0.14 6.50
C VAL A 36 -1.61 1.24 7.11
N ASP A 37 -0.28 1.11 7.03
CA ASP A 37 0.65 2.15 7.46
C ASP A 37 0.50 3.43 6.65
N GLN A 38 0.26 3.32 5.34
CA GLN A 38 0.00 4.47 4.48
C GLN A 38 -1.26 5.24 4.91
N ILE A 39 -2.39 4.55 5.16
CA ILE A 39 -3.65 5.21 5.54
C ILE A 39 -3.68 5.72 6.99
N ARG A 40 -2.72 5.30 7.84
CA ARG A 40 -2.55 5.88 9.18
C ARG A 40 -1.96 7.29 9.14
N ARG A 41 -1.34 7.67 8.02
CA ARG A 41 -0.69 8.97 7.81
C ARG A 41 -1.55 9.80 6.85
N ASP A 42 -2.60 10.37 7.39
CA ASP A 42 -3.61 11.13 6.64
C ASP A 42 -3.10 12.43 6.01
N THR A 43 -2.04 12.99 6.57
CA THR A 43 -1.36 14.22 6.12
C THR A 43 -0.06 13.94 5.37
N ASP A 44 0.21 12.68 5.03
CA ASP A 44 1.45 12.29 4.33
C ASP A 44 1.53 12.98 2.96
N PRO A 45 2.62 13.72 2.65
CA PRO A 45 2.85 14.29 1.33
C PRO A 45 2.81 13.24 0.20
N ALA A 46 3.06 11.96 0.51
CA ALA A 46 2.99 10.86 -0.44
C ALA A 46 1.62 10.70 -1.11
N TRP A 47 0.53 11.19 -0.51
CA TRP A 47 -0.78 11.22 -1.16
C TRP A 47 -0.83 12.13 -2.39
N ARG A 48 0.05 13.15 -2.44
CA ARG A 48 0.20 14.06 -3.57
C ARG A 48 1.37 13.67 -4.47
N GLU A 49 2.50 13.33 -3.87
CA GLU A 49 3.79 13.21 -4.58
C GLU A 49 4.17 11.75 -4.89
N GLY A 50 3.44 10.79 -4.32
CA GLY A 50 3.84 9.39 -4.32
C GLY A 50 4.83 9.08 -3.19
N ILE A 51 5.00 7.79 -2.88
CA ILE A 51 5.95 7.37 -1.85
C ILE A 51 7.37 7.48 -2.42
N HIS A 52 8.19 8.32 -1.80
CA HIS A 52 9.61 8.46 -2.14
C HIS A 52 10.48 7.57 -1.26
N PHE A 53 11.29 6.74 -1.91
CA PHE A 53 12.30 5.90 -1.26
C PHE A 53 13.70 6.45 -1.58
N TYR A 54 14.56 6.57 -0.57
CA TYR A 54 15.97 6.98 -0.77
C TYR A 54 16.84 5.81 -1.25
N VAL A 55 16.44 4.59 -0.88
CA VAL A 55 17.02 3.31 -1.31
C VAL A 55 15.86 2.35 -1.56
N GLU A 56 16.04 1.39 -2.47
CA GLU A 56 15.01 0.40 -2.79
C GLU A 56 14.42 -0.25 -1.52
N PRO A 57 13.09 -0.39 -1.45
CA PRO A 57 12.44 -1.06 -0.33
C PRO A 57 12.68 -2.57 -0.37
N ARG A 58 12.71 -3.17 0.81
CA ARG A 58 12.69 -4.60 1.06
C ARG A 58 11.24 -5.07 1.00
N GLU A 59 10.83 -5.56 -0.15
CA GLU A 59 9.45 -5.88 -0.46
C GLU A 59 9.11 -7.35 -0.13
N PHE A 60 10.10 -8.19 0.15
CA PHE A 60 9.89 -9.59 0.51
C PHE A 60 10.23 -9.90 1.98
N THR A 61 9.32 -10.61 2.64
CA THR A 61 9.55 -11.18 3.98
C THR A 61 9.26 -12.68 3.97
N MET A 62 9.97 -13.42 4.82
CA MET A 62 9.89 -14.88 4.92
C MET A 62 9.65 -15.29 6.35
N ASN A 63 8.71 -16.20 6.57
CA ASN A 63 8.36 -16.70 7.90
C ASN A 63 8.22 -18.24 7.89
N PRO A 64 9.09 -18.97 8.60
CA PRO A 64 10.33 -18.50 9.20
C PRO A 64 11.37 -18.10 8.13
N SER A 65 12.24 -17.14 8.43
CA SER A 65 13.36 -16.77 7.56
C SER A 65 14.64 -17.59 7.83
N GLN A 66 14.67 -18.32 8.95
CA GLN A 66 15.76 -19.19 9.35
C GLN A 66 15.25 -20.28 10.29
N GLY A 67 15.97 -21.39 10.41
CA GLY A 67 15.63 -22.48 11.32
C GLY A 67 16.41 -23.75 11.03
N THR A 68 16.12 -24.83 11.76
CA THR A 68 16.77 -26.13 11.56
C THR A 68 15.73 -27.18 11.18
N ILE A 69 15.96 -27.89 10.09
CA ILE A 69 15.12 -28.99 9.62
C ILE A 69 15.81 -30.31 9.98
N LEU A 70 15.11 -31.13 10.76
CA LEU A 70 15.59 -32.47 11.14
C LEU A 70 15.77 -33.39 9.92
N PRO A 71 16.55 -34.48 10.04
CA PRO A 71 16.70 -35.47 8.97
C PRO A 71 15.36 -35.96 8.45
N GLN A 72 15.22 -36.06 7.12
CA GLN A 72 13.97 -36.48 6.45
C GLN A 72 12.74 -35.58 6.75
N GLY A 73 12.97 -34.40 7.35
CA GLY A 73 11.92 -33.45 7.73
C GLY A 73 11.62 -32.42 6.65
N HIS A 74 10.66 -31.53 6.94
CA HIS A 74 10.33 -30.40 6.11
C HIS A 74 9.94 -29.18 6.93
N GLN A 75 10.10 -28.00 6.36
CA GLN A 75 9.65 -26.73 6.93
C GLN A 75 8.88 -25.99 5.86
N ASP A 76 7.65 -25.60 6.20
CA ASP A 76 6.88 -24.72 5.35
C ASP A 76 7.26 -23.27 5.63
N ILE A 77 7.42 -22.49 4.56
CA ILE A 77 7.86 -21.10 4.56
C ILE A 77 6.75 -20.26 3.94
N GLU A 78 6.31 -19.24 4.66
CA GLU A 78 5.46 -18.18 4.13
C GLU A 78 6.34 -17.11 3.52
N VAL A 79 6.10 -16.80 2.25
CA VAL A 79 6.76 -15.73 1.51
C VAL A 79 5.72 -14.65 1.26
N THR A 80 5.94 -13.47 1.84
CA THR A 80 5.05 -12.33 1.74
C THR A 80 5.70 -11.24 0.89
N LEU A 81 4.98 -10.79 -0.15
CA LEU A 81 5.33 -9.64 -0.97
C LEU A 81 4.49 -8.43 -0.53
N CYS A 82 5.13 -7.34 -0.15
CA CYS A 82 4.52 -6.02 0.01
C CYS A 82 5.10 -5.08 -1.05
N SER A 83 4.45 -5.02 -2.21
CA SER A 83 4.93 -4.19 -3.32
C SER A 83 4.65 -2.70 -3.08
N ASN A 84 5.69 -1.89 -3.21
CA ASN A 84 5.72 -0.44 -3.20
C ASN A 84 6.06 0.15 -4.57
N THR A 85 6.51 -0.68 -5.51
CA THR A 85 6.81 -0.29 -6.89
C THR A 85 5.88 -1.00 -7.89
N VAL A 86 5.41 -0.26 -8.89
CA VAL A 86 4.59 -0.81 -9.98
C VAL A 86 5.52 -1.48 -10.98
N MET A 87 5.75 -2.77 -10.81
CA MET A 87 6.65 -3.53 -11.67
C MET A 87 6.29 -5.01 -11.77
N GLU A 88 6.96 -5.68 -12.70
CA GLU A 88 7.03 -7.14 -12.71
C GLU A 88 8.28 -7.58 -11.94
N PHE A 89 8.07 -8.35 -10.88
CA PHE A 89 9.14 -8.91 -10.08
C PHE A 89 9.64 -10.19 -10.75
N TYR A 90 10.97 -10.26 -10.86
CA TYR A 90 11.70 -11.50 -11.06
C TYR A 90 12.81 -11.53 -10.01
N ARG A 91 12.67 -12.38 -9.00
CA ARG A 91 13.55 -12.44 -7.83
C ARG A 91 13.89 -13.88 -7.49
N ARG A 92 15.04 -14.11 -6.86
CA ARG A 92 15.48 -15.44 -6.42
C ARG A 92 15.47 -15.47 -4.89
N MET A 93 14.67 -16.37 -4.32
CA MET A 93 14.80 -16.75 -2.91
C MET A 93 15.92 -17.77 -2.80
N LEU A 94 17.01 -17.38 -2.15
CA LEU A 94 18.21 -18.16 -1.93
C LEU A 94 18.13 -18.86 -0.58
N VAL A 95 18.48 -20.13 -0.54
CA VAL A 95 18.65 -20.92 0.67
C VAL A 95 20.14 -21.00 0.99
N ASP A 96 20.56 -20.42 2.10
CA ASP A 96 21.88 -20.61 2.67
C ASP A 96 21.80 -21.74 3.71
N LEU A 97 22.78 -22.63 3.74
CA LEU A 97 22.90 -23.68 4.75
C LEU A 97 24.16 -23.47 5.58
N GLU A 98 24.00 -23.40 6.90
CA GLU A 98 25.09 -23.19 7.85
C GLU A 98 26.14 -24.31 7.75
N GLY A 99 27.42 -23.94 7.66
CA GLY A 99 28.54 -24.89 7.51
C GLY A 99 28.65 -25.57 6.13
N ILE A 100 27.71 -25.33 5.22
CA ILE A 100 27.70 -25.96 3.88
C ILE A 100 27.96 -24.91 2.80
N GLY A 101 27.19 -23.82 2.77
CA GLY A 101 27.36 -22.79 1.74
C GLY A 101 26.17 -21.84 1.60
N ARG A 102 26.35 -20.82 0.77
CA ARG A 102 25.33 -19.82 0.46
C ARG A 102 24.68 -20.10 -0.89
N GLY A 103 23.37 -19.88 -1.00
CA GLY A 103 22.61 -20.09 -2.23
C GLY A 103 22.64 -21.52 -2.74
N VAL A 104 22.67 -22.51 -1.84
CA VAL A 104 22.75 -23.94 -2.20
C VAL A 104 21.49 -24.43 -2.92
N ALA A 105 20.38 -23.75 -2.72
CA ALA A 105 19.14 -23.95 -3.46
C ALA A 105 18.49 -22.60 -3.75
N THR A 106 17.65 -22.55 -4.78
CA THR A 106 16.98 -21.32 -5.22
C THR A 106 15.55 -21.61 -5.64
N LEU A 107 14.63 -20.74 -5.23
CA LEU A 107 13.27 -20.66 -5.74
C LEU A 107 13.09 -19.34 -6.51
N ILE A 108 12.53 -19.41 -7.71
CA ILE A 108 12.21 -18.20 -8.50
C ILE A 108 10.84 -17.67 -8.04
N ILE A 109 10.80 -16.37 -7.74
CA ILE A 109 9.59 -15.64 -7.42
C ILE A 109 9.27 -14.71 -8.58
N THR A 110 8.06 -14.84 -9.12
CA THR A 110 7.51 -13.91 -10.12
C THR A 110 6.23 -13.28 -9.59
N ALA A 111 6.06 -11.98 -9.83
CA ALA A 111 4.84 -11.26 -9.46
C ALA A 111 4.59 -10.11 -10.44
N ARG A 112 3.32 -9.77 -10.65
CA ARG A 112 2.91 -8.58 -11.42
C ARG A 112 2.18 -7.65 -10.48
N CYS A 113 2.71 -6.45 -10.30
CA CYS A 113 2.17 -5.47 -9.36
C CYS A 113 1.45 -4.37 -10.13
N LEU A 114 0.18 -4.17 -9.78
CA LEU A 114 -0.74 -3.29 -10.48
C LEU A 114 -1.30 -2.25 -9.51
N VAL A 115 -1.58 -1.06 -10.03
CA VAL A 115 -2.32 -0.02 -9.30
C VAL A 115 -3.76 -0.03 -9.79
N PRO A 116 -4.76 -0.20 -8.91
CA PRO A 116 -6.15 -0.14 -9.32
C PRO A 116 -6.52 1.29 -9.69
N GLU A 117 -7.13 1.46 -10.86
CA GLU A 117 -7.68 2.75 -11.27
C GLU A 117 -9.01 3.00 -10.56
N LEU A 118 -9.00 3.95 -9.62
CA LEU A 118 -10.18 4.34 -8.85
C LEU A 118 -10.96 5.43 -9.59
N GLN A 119 -12.29 5.35 -9.53
CA GLN A 119 -13.20 6.26 -10.23
C GLN A 119 -13.98 7.11 -9.24
N VAL A 120 -14.13 8.41 -9.50
CA VAL A 120 -15.00 9.29 -8.71
C VAL A 120 -16.38 9.36 -9.37
N SER A 121 -17.43 8.89 -8.69
CA SER A 121 -18.79 8.81 -9.26
C SER A 121 -19.45 10.19 -9.41
N SER A 122 -19.19 11.10 -8.48
CA SER A 122 -19.77 12.45 -8.46
C SER A 122 -18.64 13.48 -8.40
N PRO A 123 -18.04 13.86 -9.55
CA PRO A 123 -16.89 14.76 -9.58
C PRO A 123 -17.24 16.22 -9.22
N VAL A 124 -18.53 16.55 -9.14
CA VAL A 124 -19.01 17.90 -8.81
C VAL A 124 -19.99 17.82 -7.65
N LEU A 125 -19.67 18.53 -6.56
CA LEU A 125 -20.58 18.77 -5.45
C LEU A 125 -21.19 20.18 -5.61
N LEU A 126 -22.49 20.23 -5.87
CA LEU A 126 -23.23 21.49 -5.99
C LEU A 126 -23.79 21.90 -4.62
N TYR A 127 -23.63 23.18 -4.31
CA TYR A 127 -24.19 23.83 -3.14
C TYR A 127 -24.89 25.11 -3.61
N ASP A 128 -26.19 25.23 -3.31
CA ASP A 128 -27.00 26.34 -3.81
C ASP A 128 -26.94 27.54 -2.85
N GLU A 129 -27.37 27.36 -1.60
CA GLU A 129 -27.43 28.42 -0.59
C GLU A 129 -26.53 28.08 0.61
N CYS A 130 -25.29 28.56 0.58
CA CYS A 130 -24.33 28.44 1.68
C CYS A 130 -24.32 29.71 2.54
N HIS A 131 -24.34 29.53 3.86
CA HIS A 131 -24.14 30.60 4.82
C HIS A 131 -22.64 30.76 5.10
N LEU A 132 -22.20 32.00 5.27
CA LEU A 132 -20.81 32.30 5.60
C LEU A 132 -20.41 31.62 6.91
N LYS A 133 -19.24 30.99 6.91
CA LYS A 133 -18.63 30.35 8.09
C LYS A 133 -19.49 29.23 8.71
N VAL A 134 -20.37 28.62 7.92
CA VAL A 134 -21.13 27.42 8.30
C VAL A 134 -20.55 26.22 7.56
N PRO A 135 -20.19 25.13 8.27
CA PRO A 135 -19.68 23.92 7.65
C PRO A 135 -20.82 23.09 7.05
N TYR A 136 -20.63 22.62 5.82
CA TYR A 136 -21.55 21.73 5.11
C TYR A 136 -20.87 20.42 4.74
N GLU A 137 -21.39 19.30 5.22
CA GLU A 137 -20.87 17.97 4.88
C GLU A 137 -21.57 17.39 3.65
N ARG A 138 -20.78 16.90 2.70
CA ARG A 138 -21.21 16.08 1.56
C ARG A 138 -20.28 14.89 1.41
N LYS A 139 -20.69 13.93 0.58
CA LYS A 139 -19.93 12.69 0.36
C LYS A 139 -19.43 12.64 -1.08
N ILE A 140 -18.14 12.41 -1.25
CA ILE A 140 -17.55 11.97 -2.52
C ILE A 140 -17.55 10.45 -2.52
N ILE A 141 -18.08 9.85 -3.59
CA ILE A 141 -18.10 8.40 -3.77
C ILE A 141 -16.94 8.00 -4.67
N ILE A 142 -16.03 7.18 -4.13
CA ILE A 142 -14.99 6.50 -4.88
C ILE A 142 -15.47 5.09 -5.20
N ARG A 143 -15.34 4.69 -6.45
CA ARG A 143 -15.63 3.35 -6.95
C ARG A 143 -14.35 2.65 -7.38
N ASN A 144 -14.17 1.42 -6.92
CA ASN A 144 -13.11 0.53 -7.35
C ASN A 144 -13.70 -0.58 -8.25
N PRO A 145 -13.59 -0.47 -9.58
CA PRO A 145 -14.03 -1.54 -10.48
C PRO A 145 -13.12 -2.77 -10.48
N SER A 146 -11.89 -2.64 -9.97
CA SER A 146 -10.86 -3.66 -10.12
C SER A 146 -11.05 -4.82 -9.13
N HIS A 147 -10.33 -5.92 -9.38
CA HIS A 147 -10.25 -7.07 -8.48
C HIS A 147 -9.19 -6.90 -7.37
N LEU A 148 -8.51 -5.75 -7.30
CA LEU A 148 -7.50 -5.44 -6.31
C LEU A 148 -7.99 -4.34 -5.38
N PRO A 149 -7.66 -4.38 -4.08
CA PRO A 149 -7.95 -3.26 -3.19
C PRO A 149 -7.10 -2.05 -3.58
N GLY A 150 -7.63 -0.85 -3.35
CA GLY A 150 -6.95 0.43 -3.64
C GLY A 150 -6.93 1.34 -2.43
N CYS A 151 -5.86 2.11 -2.29
CA CYS A 151 -5.77 3.20 -1.32
C CYS A 151 -6.25 4.51 -1.96
N TYR A 152 -6.95 5.34 -1.20
CA TYR A 152 -7.30 6.70 -1.58
C TYR A 152 -6.84 7.67 -0.49
N GLY A 153 -6.53 8.91 -0.89
CA GLY A 153 -6.21 9.99 0.02
C GLY A 153 -6.63 11.32 -0.59
N LEU A 154 -7.39 12.10 0.18
CA LEU A 154 -7.81 13.45 -0.13
C LEU A 154 -6.63 14.39 0.08
N ILE A 155 -6.26 15.13 -0.95
CA ILE A 155 -5.13 16.05 -0.87
C ILE A 155 -5.54 17.26 0.00
N PRO A 156 -4.77 17.60 1.04
CA PRO A 156 -5.05 18.77 1.86
C PRO A 156 -5.02 20.07 1.06
N GLN A 157 -6.01 20.94 1.28
CA GLN A 157 -6.09 22.24 0.63
C GLN A 157 -4.91 23.14 1.03
N LYS A 158 -4.23 23.75 0.05
CA LYS A 158 -3.28 24.84 0.30
C LYS A 158 -4.05 26.09 0.70
N ARG A 159 -4.19 26.36 1.99
CA ARG A 159 -4.90 27.54 2.51
C ARG A 159 -4.14 28.82 2.17
N LYS A 160 -4.87 29.81 1.68
CA LYS A 160 -4.44 31.21 1.52
C LYS A 160 -5.40 32.11 2.29
N GLU A 161 -4.94 33.27 2.75
CA GLU A 161 -5.75 34.24 3.51
C GLU A 161 -7.04 34.66 2.78
N ASP A 162 -7.03 34.64 1.45
CA ASP A 162 -8.13 35.03 0.55
C ASP A 162 -8.97 33.84 0.02
N SER A 163 -8.81 32.65 0.60
CA SER A 163 -9.53 31.45 0.13
C SER A 163 -11.04 31.57 0.38
N ALA A 164 -11.81 31.84 -0.67
CA ALA A 164 -13.27 32.01 -0.59
C ALA A 164 -14.03 30.73 -0.14
N VAL A 165 -13.43 29.55 -0.30
CA VAL A 165 -13.99 28.27 0.12
C VAL A 165 -12.91 27.43 0.76
N LEU A 166 -13.17 26.91 1.95
CA LEU A 166 -12.32 25.95 2.64
C LEU A 166 -12.93 24.55 2.54
N TYR A 167 -12.09 23.53 2.35
CA TYR A 167 -12.53 22.14 2.49
C TYR A 167 -11.62 21.34 3.43
N SER A 168 -12.21 20.36 4.08
CA SER A 168 -11.53 19.36 4.91
C SER A 168 -12.29 18.03 4.87
N SER A 169 -11.70 16.99 5.45
CA SER A 169 -12.38 15.71 5.65
C SER A 169 -12.02 15.14 7.01
N PRO A 170 -13.00 14.61 7.77
CA PRO A 170 -12.73 13.83 8.98
C PRO A 170 -12.19 12.43 8.65
N LYS A 171 -12.26 11.99 7.39
CA LYS A 171 -11.71 10.71 6.91
C LYS A 171 -11.07 10.90 5.52
N PRO A 172 -9.93 11.61 5.45
CA PRO A 172 -9.33 12.02 4.19
C PRO A 172 -8.73 10.83 3.43
N CYS A 173 -8.32 9.75 4.09
CA CYS A 173 -7.72 8.59 3.44
C CYS A 173 -8.36 7.27 3.89
N GLY A 174 -8.12 6.22 3.10
CA GLY A 174 -8.63 4.89 3.40
C GLY A 174 -8.36 3.88 2.30
N ILE A 175 -8.96 2.70 2.48
CA ILE A 175 -8.90 1.60 1.51
C ILE A 175 -10.30 1.41 0.93
N VAL A 176 -10.38 1.27 -0.39
CA VAL A 176 -11.57 0.80 -1.11
C VAL A 176 -11.33 -0.64 -1.56
N GLN A 177 -12.24 -1.53 -1.20
CA GLN A 177 -12.12 -2.96 -1.47
C GLN A 177 -12.34 -3.26 -2.97
N PRO A 178 -11.94 -4.46 -3.45
CA PRO A 178 -12.24 -4.89 -4.81
C PRO A 178 -13.73 -4.79 -5.13
N GLN A 179 -14.05 -4.31 -6.34
CA GLN A 179 -15.42 -4.26 -6.85
C GLN A 179 -16.42 -3.55 -5.90
N SER A 180 -15.94 -2.58 -5.11
CA SER A 180 -16.71 -1.89 -4.08
C SER A 180 -16.66 -0.38 -4.24
N THR A 181 -17.38 0.33 -3.37
CA THR A 181 -17.32 1.78 -3.22
C THR A 181 -16.85 2.17 -1.82
N ALA A 182 -16.27 3.37 -1.71
CA ALA A 182 -15.96 4.03 -0.45
C ALA A 182 -16.50 5.47 -0.47
N GLU A 183 -16.93 5.96 0.69
CA GLU A 183 -17.41 7.32 0.86
C GLU A 183 -16.35 8.17 1.58
N ILE A 184 -16.03 9.33 1.01
CA ILE A 184 -15.21 10.36 1.64
C ILE A 184 -16.14 11.49 2.10
N PRO A 185 -16.34 11.67 3.41
CA PRO A 185 -17.03 12.86 3.92
C PRO A 185 -16.14 14.09 3.67
N VAL A 186 -16.66 15.09 2.99
CA VAL A 186 -16.00 16.38 2.74
C VAL A 186 -16.82 17.47 3.38
N VAL A 187 -16.17 18.23 4.26
CA VAL A 187 -16.74 19.41 4.92
C VAL A 187 -16.28 20.63 4.14
N VAL A 188 -17.23 21.44 3.70
CA VAL A 188 -17.00 22.68 2.96
C VAL A 188 -17.51 23.87 3.77
N GLU A 189 -16.70 24.91 3.88
CA GLU A 189 -17.05 26.15 4.57
C GLU A 189 -16.78 27.35 3.65
N VAL A 190 -17.80 28.17 3.41
CA VAL A 190 -17.69 29.37 2.55
C VAL A 190 -17.23 30.57 3.37
N GLN A 191 -16.17 31.25 2.92
CA GLN A 191 -15.54 32.39 3.60
C GLN A 191 -15.92 33.75 3.01
N ALA A 192 -16.35 33.79 1.76
CA ALA A 192 -16.67 35.03 1.04
C ALA A 192 -18.06 34.95 0.37
N LEU A 193 -18.64 36.12 0.09
CA LEU A 193 -19.91 36.23 -0.61
C LEU A 193 -19.71 36.06 -2.12
N GLY A 194 -20.69 35.45 -2.77
CA GLY A 194 -20.75 35.27 -4.21
C GLY A 194 -20.67 33.80 -4.65
N THR A 195 -20.55 33.60 -5.95
CA THR A 195 -20.41 32.26 -6.54
C THR A 195 -18.93 31.88 -6.55
N HIS A 196 -18.61 30.74 -5.94
CA HIS A 196 -17.24 30.26 -5.82
C HIS A 196 -17.11 28.82 -6.31
N ARG A 197 -15.90 28.47 -6.75
CA ARG A 197 -15.53 27.12 -7.15
C ARG A 197 -14.21 26.75 -6.50
N THR A 198 -14.14 25.53 -5.96
CA THR A 198 -12.89 24.95 -5.44
C THR A 198 -12.71 23.56 -6.00
N ASN A 199 -11.45 23.15 -6.20
CA ASN A 199 -11.12 21.81 -6.63
C ASN A 199 -10.76 20.98 -5.40
N VAL A 200 -11.44 19.85 -5.25
CA VAL A 200 -11.10 18.81 -4.29
C VAL A 200 -10.31 17.76 -5.07
N VAL A 201 -9.05 17.54 -4.67
CA VAL A 201 -8.11 16.65 -5.38
C VAL A 201 -7.84 15.42 -4.54
#